data_AF-T0YC45-F1
#
_entry.id   AF-T0YC45-F1
#
_cell.length_a   1.000
_cell.length_b   1.000
_cell.length_c   1.000
_cell.angle_alpha   90.00
_cell.angle_beta   90.00
_cell.angle_gamma   90.00
#
_symmetry.space_group_name_H-M   'P 1'
#
loop_
_entity.id
_entity.type
_entity.pdbx_description
1 polymer ?
#
loop_
_entity_poly.entity_id
_entity_poly.type
_entity_poly.pdbx_seq_one_letter_code
_entity_poly.pdbx_strand_id
1 'polypeptide(L)'
;MVKTTINLDDEIYADIVKESIEKYGSTRNMSRIVNQRLRKKTTEGGKEESESSSRSGKTLHHWMQTVRLERGGKGAANENHG
;
A
#
# COMPACT_ATOMS: atom_id res chain seq x y z
N MET A 1 7.93 12.04 4.52
CA MET A 1 6.94 10.93 4.57
C MET A 1 5.74 11.35 3.73
N VAL A 2 5.35 10.57 2.72
CA VAL A 2 4.12 10.84 1.95
C VAL A 2 2.94 10.34 2.77
N LYS A 3 1.92 11.18 2.97
CA LYS A 3 0.66 10.78 3.61
C LYS A 3 -0.23 10.19 2.52
N THR A 4 -0.68 8.97 2.73
CA THR A 4 -1.63 8.29 1.86
C THR A 4 -2.90 8.02 2.66
N THR A 5 -4.04 8.43 2.13
CA THR A 5 -5.34 8.08 2.67
C THR A 5 -5.73 6.70 2.14
N ILE A 6 -6.21 5.84 3.03
CA ILE A 6 -6.74 4.52 2.69
C ILE A 6 -8.16 4.44 3.23
N ASN A 7 -9.06 3.87 2.44
CA ASN A 7 -10.40 3.52 2.91
C ASN A 7 -10.38 2.08 3.41
N LEU A 8 -10.99 1.86 4.57
CA LEU A 8 -11.11 0.55 5.19
C LEU A 8 -12.59 0.28 5.44
N ASP A 9 -13.02 -0.95 5.22
CA ASP A 9 -14.34 -1.39 5.67
C ASP A 9 -14.43 -1.31 7.20
N ASP A 10 -15.63 -1.08 7.73
CA ASP A 10 -15.86 -0.86 9.16
C ASP A 10 -15.34 -2.00 10.03
N GLU A 11 -15.51 -3.25 9.57
CA GLU A 11 -15.02 -4.44 10.25
C GLU A 11 -13.49 -4.47 10.35
N ILE A 12 -12.81 -4.09 9.25
CA ILE A 12 -11.35 -4.04 9.18
C ILE A 12 -10.82 -2.90 10.06
N TYR A 13 -11.48 -1.74 10.03
CA TYR A 13 -11.14 -0.61 10.88
C TYR A 13 -11.26 -0.98 12.36
N ALA A 14 -12.38 -1.58 12.77
CA ALA A 14 -12.65 -1.98 14.14
C ALA A 14 -11.59 -2.97 14.66
N ASP A 15 -11.23 -3.96 13.85
CA ASP A 15 -10.21 -4.96 14.18
C ASP A 15 -8.83 -4.32 14.39
N ILE A 16 -8.43 -3.40 13.49
CA ILE A 16 -7.14 -2.69 13.59
C ILE A 16 -7.13 -1.76 14.81
N VAL A 17 -8.22 -1.04 15.09
CA VAL A 17 -8.33 -0.16 16.26
C VAL A 17 -8.18 -0.97 17.54
N LYS A 18 -8.91 -2.08 17.65
CA LYS A 18 -8.86 -2.97 18.80
C LYS A 18 -7.43 -3.45 19.05
N GLU A 19 -6.76 -4.00 18.03
CA GLU A 19 -5.38 -4.45 18.14
C GLU A 19 -4.42 -3.31 18.49
N SER A 20 -4.66 -2.09 17.99
CA SER A 20 -3.83 -0.90 18.29
C SER A 20 -3.92 -0.48 19.75
N ILE A 21 -5.10 -0.58 20.34
CA ILE A 21 -5.32 -0.27 21.75
C ILE A 21 -4.75 -1.40 22.62
N GLU A 22 -5.01 -2.66 22.29
CA GLU A 22 -4.54 -3.82 23.05
C GLU A 22 -3.00 -3.92 23.09
N LYS A 23 -2.33 -3.69 21.96
CA LYS A 23 -0.86 -3.83 21.89
C LYS A 23 -0.08 -2.58 22.26
N TYR A 24 -0.63 -1.40 21.97
CA TYR A 24 0.11 -0.14 22.06
C TYR A 24 -0.59 0.93 22.90
N GLY A 25 -1.77 0.65 23.45
CA GLY A 25 -2.54 1.60 24.27
C GLY A 25 -3.06 2.82 23.52
N SER A 26 -2.96 2.86 22.18
CA SER A 26 -3.32 4.04 21.41
C SER A 26 -3.57 3.73 19.94
N THR A 27 -4.57 4.41 19.36
CA THR A 27 -4.90 4.37 17.92
C THR A 27 -3.88 5.10 17.04
N ARG A 28 -2.96 5.88 17.61
CA ARG A 28 -1.87 6.52 16.85
C ARG A 28 -0.94 5.51 16.16
N ASN A 29 -0.95 4.25 16.63
CA ASN A 29 -0.13 3.17 16.10
C ASN A 29 -0.83 2.31 15.04
N MET A 30 -2.06 2.65 14.60
CA MET A 30 -2.76 1.88 13.56
C MET A 30 -1.94 1.70 12.28
N SER A 31 -1.20 2.74 11.86
CA SER A 31 -0.34 2.68 10.68
C SER A 31 0.77 1.62 10.79
N ARG A 32 1.27 1.34 12.00
CA ARG A 32 2.24 0.27 12.24
C ARG A 32 1.60 -1.10 12.04
N ILE A 33 0.40 -1.31 12.56
CA ILE A 33 -0.34 -2.57 12.42
C ILE A 33 -0.68 -2.84 10.96
N VAL A 34 -1.22 -1.84 10.24
CA VAL A 34 -1.50 -1.93 8.80
C VAL A 34 -0.24 -2.35 8.04
N ASN A 35 0.87 -1.65 8.27
CA ASN A 35 2.13 -1.97 7.61
C ASN A 35 2.67 -3.36 7.97
N GLN A 36 2.53 -3.80 9.22
CA GLN A 36 2.96 -5.13 9.65
C GLN A 36 2.16 -6.24 8.96
N ARG A 37 0.83 -6.10 8.89
CA ARG A 37 -0.06 -7.05 8.19
C ARG A 37 0.26 -7.11 6.70
N LEU A 38 0.45 -5.96 6.05
CA LEU A 38 0.82 -5.90 4.63
C LEU A 38 2.18 -6.53 4.37
N ARG A 39 3.18 -6.30 5.24
CA ARG A 39 4.51 -6.92 5.11
C ARG A 39 4.44 -8.44 5.24
N LYS A 40 3.68 -8.97 6.21
CA LYS A 40 3.50 -10.43 6.38
C LYS A 40 2.98 -11.07 5.10
N LYS A 41 1.88 -10.53 4.54
CA LYS A 41 1.32 -11.01 3.27
C LYS A 41 2.32 -10.93 2.10
N THR A 42 3.14 -9.89 2.07
CA THR A 42 4.16 -9.73 1.00
C THR A 42 5.33 -10.69 1.16
N THR A 43 5.66 -11.09 2.40
CA THR A 43 6.77 -12.00 2.69
C THR A 43 6.33 -13.47 2.59
N GLU A 44 5.05 -13.74 2.86
CA GLU A 44 4.41 -15.05 2.71
C GLU A 44 4.04 -15.36 1.25
N GLY A 45 3.89 -14.35 0.38
CA GLY A 45 3.68 -14.50 -1.06
C GLY A 45 4.91 -14.91 -1.89
N GLY A 46 5.97 -15.40 -1.24
CA GLY A 46 7.18 -15.91 -1.91
C GLY A 46 7.16 -17.41 -2.24
N LYS A 47 6.09 -18.13 -1.89
CA LYS A 47 5.93 -19.56 -2.17
C LYS A 47 4.44 -19.89 -2.40
N GLU A 48 4.01 -19.77 -3.66
CA GLU A 48 2.84 -20.43 -4.30
C GLU A 48 2.47 -19.56 -5.50
N GLU A 49 2.37 -20.00 -6.75
CA GLU A 49 2.72 -21.24 -7.45
C GLU A 49 2.54 -20.85 -8.92
N SER A 50 3.49 -21.23 -9.76
CA SER A 50 3.25 -21.31 -11.19
C SER A 50 2.19 -22.38 -11.41
N GLU A 51 0.96 -22.03 -11.79
CA GLU A 51 0.15 -22.76 -12.77
C GLU A 51 -1.21 -22.06 -13.01
N SER A 52 -1.23 -21.31 -14.10
CA SER A 52 -2.32 -21.25 -15.08
C SER A 52 -3.75 -21.56 -14.60
N SER A 53 -4.49 -20.52 -14.21
CA SER A 53 -5.91 -20.45 -14.58
C SER A 53 -6.33 -19.00 -14.85
N SER A 54 -6.27 -18.68 -16.14
CA SER A 54 -7.02 -17.69 -16.89
C SER A 54 -7.95 -16.71 -16.13
N ARG A 55 -7.64 -15.42 -16.37
CA ARG A 55 -8.61 -14.35 -16.65
C ARG A 55 -9.05 -13.42 -15.50
N SER A 56 -8.13 -12.84 -14.73
CA SER A 56 -8.36 -11.51 -14.09
C SER A 56 -7.11 -10.76 -13.56
N GLY A 57 -5.89 -11.25 -13.79
CA GLY A 57 -4.66 -10.67 -13.21
C GLY A 57 -4.09 -9.40 -13.86
N LYS A 58 -4.80 -8.73 -14.78
CA LYS A 58 -4.26 -7.56 -15.51
C LYS A 58 -4.37 -6.24 -14.75
N THR A 59 -5.17 -6.17 -13.69
CA THR A 59 -5.51 -4.89 -13.03
C THR A 59 -4.49 -4.48 -11.96
N LEU A 60 -3.99 -5.44 -11.16
CA LEU A 60 -3.09 -5.15 -10.03
C LEU A 60 -1.66 -4.78 -10.49
N HIS A 61 -1.15 -5.45 -11.52
CA HIS A 61 0.17 -5.12 -12.06
C HIS A 61 0.18 -3.79 -12.83
N HIS A 62 -0.93 -3.41 -13.46
CA HIS A 62 -1.10 -2.09 -14.08
C HIS A 62 -1.16 -0.99 -13.03
N TRP A 63 -1.89 -1.19 -11.92
CA TRP A 63 -1.96 -0.22 -10.82
C TRP A 63 -0.61 -0.03 -10.10
N MET A 64 0.22 -1.08 -10.00
CA MET A 64 1.58 -0.97 -9.46
C MET A 64 2.55 -0.22 -10.40
N GLN A 65 2.32 -0.22 -11.72
CA GLN A 65 3.15 0.52 -12.68
C GLN A 65 2.79 2.02 -12.73
N THR A 66 1.51 2.39 -12.61
CA THR A 66 1.08 3.80 -12.56
C THR A 66 1.63 4.53 -11.33
N VAL A 67 1.58 3.91 -10.15
CA VAL A 67 2.12 4.50 -8.91
C VAL A 67 3.65 4.70 -8.97
N ARG A 68 4.35 3.93 -9.81
CA ARG A 68 5.82 4.06 -9.99
C ARG A 68 6.19 5.14 -11.02
N LEU A 69 5.36 5.40 -12.02
CA LEU A 69 5.61 6.43 -13.04
C LEU A 69 5.29 7.85 -12.55
N GLU A 70 4.31 8.03 -11.66
CA GLU A 70 3.96 9.38 -11.14
C GLU A 70 5.01 9.99 -10.20
N ARG A 71 5.98 9.20 -9.72
CA ARG A 71 7.11 9.70 -8.91
C ARG A 71 8.31 10.15 -9.75
N GLY A 72 8.21 10.12 -11.08
CA GLY A 72 9.34 10.29 -12.00
C GLY A 72 9.31 11.49 -12.94
N GLY A 73 8.49 12.53 -12.73
CA GLY A 73 8.54 13.65 -13.66
C GLY A 73 7.71 14.87 -13.32
N LYS A 74 8.32 15.84 -12.63
CA LYS A 74 8.16 17.29 -12.89
C LYS A 74 9.44 18.00 -12.47
N GLY A 75 10.31 18.21 -13.44
CA GLY A 75 11.55 18.98 -13.32
C GLY A 75 12.07 19.32 -14.72
N ALA A 76 11.22 19.96 -15.53
CA ALA A 76 11.61 20.52 -16.81
C ALA A 76 10.95 21.90 -16.98
N ALA A 77 11.73 22.80 -17.56
CA ALA A 77 11.43 24.18 -17.99
C ALA A 77 11.57 25.29 -16.94
N ASN A 78 12.77 25.88 -16.88
CA ASN A 78 12.90 27.34 -17.01
C ASN A 78 14.23 27.64 -17.73
N GLU A 79 14.19 27.66 -19.06
CA GLU A 79 15.10 28.48 -19.86
C GLU A 79 14.65 29.93 -19.69
N ASN A 80 15.47 30.76 -19.05
CA ASN A 80 15.32 32.20 -19.13
C ASN A 80 16.59 32.76 -19.77
N HIS A 81 16.46 33.14 -21.04
CA HIS A 81 17.36 34.05 -21.71
C HIS A 81 17.15 35.45 -21.11
N GLY A 82 18.23 36.08 -20.66
CA GLY A 82 18.31 37.47 -20.25
C GLY A 82 19.77 37.90 -20.25
#